data_AF-A0A7H0YFV3-F1
#
_entry.id   AF-A0A7H0YFV3-F1
#
_cell.length_a   1.000
_cell.length_b   1.000
_cell.length_c   1.000
_cell.angle_alpha   90.00
_cell.angle_beta   90.00
_cell.angle_gamma   90.00
#
_symmetry.space_group_name_H-M   'P 1'
#
loop_
_entity.id
_entity.type
_entity.pdbx_description
1 polymer ?
#
loop_
_entity_poly.entity_id
_entity_poly.type
_entity_poly.pdbx_seq_one_letter_code
_entity_poly.pdbx_strand_id
1 'polypeptide(L)' 'MVEIRKTYDVSFKKKTVDLYLKMGIGYKNVAREMEIDASLVRRWVRWSMPFKSISISTTMNAFKRN' A
#
# COMPACT_ATOMS: atom_id res chain seq x y z
N MET A 1 20.22 -12.84 -8.33
CA MET A 1 19.04 -13.25 -7.54
C MET A 1 17.83 -12.57 -8.14
N VAL A 2 16.88 -13.34 -8.68
CA VAL A 2 15.66 -12.77 -9.29
C VAL A 2 14.69 -12.47 -8.15
N GLU A 3 14.51 -11.20 -7.81
CA GLU A 3 13.44 -10.79 -6.91
C GLU A 3 12.10 -10.98 -7.64
N ILE A 4 11.41 -12.09 -7.34
CA ILE A 4 10.05 -12.31 -7.82
C ILE A 4 9.16 -11.24 -7.18
N ARG A 5 8.79 -10.24 -7.97
CA ARG A 5 7.89 -9.17 -7.53
C ARG A 5 6.52 -9.79 -7.31
N LYS A 6 6.11 -9.93 -6.06
CA LYS A 6 4.72 -10.27 -5.72
C LYS A 6 3.82 -9.12 -6.17
N THR A 7 3.09 -9.32 -7.26
CA THR A 7 2.09 -8.36 -7.72
C THR A 7 0.84 -8.53 -6.87
N TYR A 8 0.47 -7.48 -6.15
CA TYR A 8 -0.77 -7.44 -5.38
C TYR A 8 -1.82 -6.63 -6.14
N ASP A 9 -3.04 -7.16 -6.14
CA ASP A 9 -4.18 -6.49 -6.75
C ASP A 9 -4.48 -5.14 -6.08
N VAL A 10 -5.06 -4.24 -6.85
CA VAL A 10 -5.50 -2.91 -6.46
C VAL A 10 -6.45 -2.96 -5.27
N SER A 11 -7.45 -3.84 -5.34
CA SER A 11 -8.48 -3.96 -4.31
C SER A 11 -7.88 -4.41 -2.99
N PHE A 12 -6.88 -5.30 -3.05
CA PHE A 12 -6.16 -5.80 -1.88
C PHE A 12 -5.34 -4.70 -1.21
N LYS A 13 -4.62 -3.89 -1.99
CA LYS A 13 -3.87 -2.72 -1.49
C LYS A 13 -4.80 -1.74 -0.77
N LYS A 14 -5.96 -1.44 -1.36
CA LYS A 14 -6.95 -0.52 -0.77
C LYS A 14 -7.53 -1.07 0.53
N LYS A 15 -7.94 -2.36 0.56
CA LYS A 15 -8.41 -3.01 1.79
C LYS A 15 -7.37 -2.93 2.92
N THR A 16 -6.10 -3.14 2.60
CA THR A 16 -5.00 -3.06 3.57
C THR A 16 -4.85 -1.66 4.15
N VAL A 17 -4.88 -0.62 3.30
CA VAL A 17 -4.79 0.77 3.75
C VAL A 17 -6.04 1.18 4.54
N ASP A 18 -7.23 0.80 4.09
CA ASP A 18 -8.49 1.08 4.80
C ASP A 18 -8.50 0.42 6.18
N LEU A 19 -7.96 -0.81 6.31
CA LEU A 19 -7.82 -1.50 7.59
C LEU A 19 -6.89 -0.76 8.54
N TYR A 20 -5.73 -0.32 8.04
CA TYR A 20 -4.80 0.52 8.81
C TYR A 20 -5.47 1.81 9.31
N LEU A 21 -6.23 2.49 8.45
CA LEU A 21 -6.91 3.74 8.80
C LEU A 21 -8.06 3.54 9.79
N LYS A 22 -8.84 2.46 9.64
CA LYS A 22 -10.01 2.19 10.49
C LYS A 22 -9.65 1.64 11.85
N MET A 23 -8.73 0.68 11.91
CA MET A 23 -8.40 -0.02 13.16
C MET A 23 -7.36 0.73 13.99
N GLY A 24 -6.63 1.71 13.42
CA GLY A 24 -5.58 2.44 14.15
C GLY A 24 -4.43 1.53 14.64
N ILE A 25 -4.34 0.31 14.10
CA ILE A 25 -3.34 -0.68 14.46
C ILE A 25 -2.03 -0.42 13.73
N GLY A 26 -0.91 -0.72 14.40
CA GLY A 26 0.42 -0.53 13.82
C GLY A 26 0.66 -1.40 12.57
N TYR A 27 1.60 -0.96 11.72
CA TYR A 27 1.92 -1.64 10.45
C TYR A 27 2.21 -3.13 10.59
N LYS A 28 2.84 -3.56 11.69
CA LYS A 28 3.17 -4.97 11.97
C LYS A 28 1.94 -5.85 12.18
N ASN A 29 0.87 -5.30 12.75
CA ASN A 29 -0.35 -6.05 13.01
C ASN A 29 -1.16 -6.23 11.73
N VAL A 30 -1.30 -5.16 10.94
CA VAL A 30 -1.92 -5.22 9.59
C VAL A 30 -1.17 -6.19 8.69
N ALA A 31 0.16 -6.14 8.72
CA ALA A 31 1.03 -7.05 7.98
C ALA A 31 0.80 -8.52 8.36
N ARG A 32 0.66 -8.80 9.67
CA ARG A 32 0.38 -10.14 10.17
C ARG A 32 -1.01 -10.64 9.77
N GLU A 33 -2.03 -9.78 9.84
CA GLU A 33 -3.41 -10.14 9.44
C GLU A 33 -3.53 -10.42 7.95
N MET A 34 -2.81 -9.66 7.13
CA MET A 34 -2.85 -9.78 5.67
C MET A 34 -1.74 -10.67 5.10
N GLU A 35 -0.93 -11.31 5.97
CA GLU A 35 0.23 -12.14 5.61
C GLU A 35 1.19 -11.47 4.60
N ILE A 36 1.39 -10.16 4.75
CA ILE A 36 2.28 -9.35 3.92
C ILE A 36 3.39 -8.73 4.74
N ASP A 37 4.43 -8.28 4.06
CA ASP A 37 5.50 -7.55 4.72
C ASP A 37 5.04 -6.15 5.18
N ALA A 38 5.39 -5.76 6.40
CA ALA A 38 5.04 -4.45 6.96
C ALA A 38 5.61 -3.28 6.14
N SER A 39 6.70 -3.48 5.41
CA SER A 39 7.28 -2.48 4.51
C SER A 39 6.39 -2.21 3.30
N LEU A 40 5.63 -3.22 2.83
CA LEU A 40 4.64 -3.03 1.77
C LEU A 40 3.47 -2.18 2.27
N VAL A 41 2.96 -2.48 3.47
CA VAL A 41 1.91 -1.68 4.12
C VAL A 41 2.36 -0.22 4.25
N ARG A 42 3.56 0.03 4.78
CA ARG A 42 4.12 1.38 4.91
C ARG A 42 4.24 2.08 3.54
N ARG A 43 4.68 1.36 2.51
CA ARG A 43 4.80 1.90 1.14
C ARG A 43 3.44 2.27 0.57
N TRP A 44 2.42 1.44 0.75
CA TRP A 44 1.07 1.69 0.27
C TRP A 44 0.39 2.82 1.03
N VAL A 45 0.51 2.86 2.36
CA VAL A 45 -0.02 3.97 3.17
C VAL A 45 0.65 5.29 2.78
N ARG A 46 1.97 5.31 2.62
CA ARG A 46 2.72 6.50 2.18
C ARG A 46 2.30 6.98 0.78
N TRP A 47 1.97 6.05 -0.10
CA TRP A 47 1.53 6.36 -1.47
C TRP A 47 0.05 6.74 -1.55
N SER A 48 -0.76 6.19 -0.65
CA SER A 48 -2.21 6.43 -0.57
C SER A 48 -2.57 7.71 0.19
N MET A 49 -1.68 8.25 1.02
CA MET A 49 -1.89 9.52 1.72
C MET A 49 -1.18 10.67 0.99
N PRO A 50 -1.91 11.62 0.38
CA PRO A 50 -1.31 12.63 -0.48
C PRO A 50 -0.59 13.79 0.23
N PHE A 51 -0.58 13.86 1.56
CA PHE A 51 -0.01 15.01 2.29
C PHE A 51 1.38 14.74 2.89
N LYS A 52 2.38 14.74 2.02
CA LYS A 52 3.56 15.62 2.16
C LYS A 52 4.26 15.72 0.80
N SER A 53 3.78 16.68 0.00
CA SER A 53 4.39 17.22 -1.23
C SER A 53 4.82 16.22 -2.32
N ILE A 54 3.94 15.96 -3.30
CA ILE A 54 4.20 15.96 -4.76
C ILE A 54 2.89 15.52 -5.46
N SER A 55 2.53 16.23 -6.53
CA SER A 55 1.27 16.19 -7.26
C SER A 55 0.75 14.79 -7.63
N ILE A 56 -0.49 14.50 -7.21
CA ILE A 56 -1.24 13.24 -7.33
C ILE A 56 -1.42 12.75 -8.78
N SER A 57 -1.28 13.63 -9.79
CA SER A 57 -1.47 13.31 -11.21
C SER A 57 -0.43 12.36 -11.81
N THR A 58 0.82 12.37 -11.32
CA THR A 58 1.88 11.47 -11.82
C THR A 58 1.69 10.04 -11.30
N THR A 59 1.16 9.93 -10.10
CA THR A 59 0.99 8.67 -9.36
C THR A 59 -0.20 7.86 -9.86
N MET A 60 -1.32 8.52 -10.13
CA MET A 60 -2.52 7.86 -10.64
C MET A 60 -2.34 7.32 -12.07
N ASN A 61 -1.45 7.91 -12.87
CA ASN A 61 -1.12 7.44 -14.22
C ASN A 61 -0.24 6.18 -14.24
N ALA A 62 0.45 5.84 -13.15
CA ALA A 62 1.28 4.62 -13.06
C ALA A 62 0.47 3.36 -12.71
N PHE A 63 -0.69 3.54 -12.08
CA PHE A 63 -1.54 2.44 -11.63
C PHE A 63 -2.58 2.01 -12.68
N LYS A 64 -2.88 2.90 -13.63
CA LYS A 64 -3.84 2.69 -14.72
C LYS A 64 -3.25 2.02 -15.96
N ARG A 65 -1.95 1.67 -15.98
CA ARG A 65 -1.26 1.02 -17.12
C ARG A 65 -1.04 -0.49 -16.92
N ASN A 66 -2.03 -1.19 -16.39
CA ASN A 66 -2.09 -2.66 -16.46
C ASN A 66 -3.51 -3.08 -16.84
#